data_AF-A0A9D0TJZ9-F1
#
_entry.id   AF-A0A9D0TJZ9-F1
#
_cell.length_a   1.000
_cell.length_b   1.000
_cell.length_c   1.000
_cell.angle_alpha   90.00
_cell.angle_beta   90.00
_cell.angle_gamma   90.00
#
_symmetry.space_group_name_H-M   'P 1'
#
loop_
_entity.id
_entity.type
_entity.pdbx_description
1 polymer ?
#
loop_
_entity_poly.entity_id
_entity_poly.type
_entity_poly.pdbx_seq_one_letter_code
_entity_poly.pdbx_strand_id
1 'polypeptide(L)'
;MRPKDRASARRQLDKRLAALENPDMLARPPRGWVKAIREALGMTTSQLAKRLGVVQSRAVAIEQAEARGSITLNTLEKAANALDCRLVYALVPKKPLEAIVTERAEKLARQRLARAAHTMALEAQ
;
A
#
# COMPACT_ATOMS: atom_id res chain seq x y z
N MET A 1 -24.75 -2.18 1.48
CA MET A 1 -24.41 -3.57 1.08
C MET A 1 -24.85 -4.56 2.16
N ARG A 2 -25.61 -5.61 1.82
CA ARG A 2 -26.08 -6.59 2.80
C ARG A 2 -24.90 -7.42 3.35
N PRO A 3 -25.02 -8.05 4.54
CA PRO A 3 -23.91 -8.80 5.13
C PRO A 3 -23.37 -9.94 4.24
N LYS A 4 -24.25 -10.70 3.58
CA LYS A 4 -23.86 -11.77 2.64
C LYS A 4 -23.09 -11.22 1.43
N ASP A 5 -23.53 -10.08 0.91
CA ASP A 5 -22.85 -9.39 -0.20
C ASP A 5 -21.41 -9.00 0.20
N ARG A 6 -21.19 -8.57 1.46
CA ARG A 6 -19.86 -8.20 1.98
C ARG A 6 -18.91 -9.38 2.08
N ALA A 7 -19.40 -10.55 2.48
CA ALA A 7 -18.60 -11.76 2.53
C ALA A 7 -18.17 -12.21 1.13
N SER A 8 -19.10 -12.19 0.17
CA SER A 8 -18.78 -12.51 -1.22
C SER A 8 -17.76 -11.53 -1.81
N ALA A 9 -17.92 -10.22 -1.57
CA ALA A 9 -16.97 -9.20 -2.02
C ALA A 9 -15.55 -9.41 -1.47
N ARG A 10 -15.41 -9.74 -0.18
CA ARG A 10 -14.10 -10.05 0.42
C ARG A 10 -13.44 -11.26 -0.24
N ARG A 11 -14.18 -12.36 -0.41
CA ARG A 11 -13.66 -13.57 -1.05
C ARG A 11 -13.22 -13.33 -2.50
N GLN A 12 -13.96 -12.50 -3.24
CA GLN A 12 -13.57 -12.13 -4.61
C GLN A 12 -12.31 -11.26 -4.65
N LEU A 13 -12.18 -10.31 -3.72
CA LEU A 13 -10.98 -9.50 -3.60
C LEU A 13 -9.77 -10.35 -3.20
N ASP A 14 -9.92 -11.23 -2.21
CA ASP A 14 -8.87 -12.16 -1.78
C ASP A 14 -8.41 -13.03 -2.95
N LYS A 15 -9.33 -13.56 -3.76
CA LYS A 15 -9.00 -14.35 -4.95
C LYS A 15 -8.22 -13.54 -6.00
N ARG A 16 -8.60 -12.27 -6.22
CA ARG A 16 -7.88 -11.38 -7.16
C ARG A 16 -6.49 -11.00 -6.65
N LEU A 17 -6.38 -10.70 -5.35
CA LEU A 17 -5.13 -10.27 -4.72
C LEU A 17 -4.15 -11.43 -4.53
N ALA A 18 -4.63 -12.67 -4.44
CA ALA A 18 -3.79 -13.87 -4.40
C ALA A 18 -2.89 -14.02 -5.63
N ALA A 19 -3.27 -13.44 -6.79
CA ALA A 19 -2.41 -13.42 -7.98
C ALA A 19 -1.14 -12.56 -7.80
N LEU A 20 -1.08 -11.72 -6.76
CA LEU A 20 0.11 -10.99 -6.36
C LEU A 20 0.91 -11.86 -5.36
N GLU A 21 1.36 -13.03 -5.81
CA GLU A 21 1.93 -14.08 -4.94
C GLU A 21 3.17 -13.63 -4.15
N ASN A 22 3.95 -12.68 -4.68
CA ASN A 22 5.13 -12.16 -4.02
C ASN A 22 5.32 -10.65 -4.28
N PRO A 23 4.66 -9.77 -3.51
CA PRO A 23 4.79 -8.31 -3.67
C PRO A 23 6.21 -7.82 -3.35
N ASP A 24 6.99 -8.57 -2.58
CA ASP A 24 8.36 -8.19 -2.20
C ASP A 24 9.33 -8.22 -3.39
N MET A 25 9.00 -8.96 -4.46
CA MET A 25 9.75 -8.89 -5.72
C MET A 25 9.70 -7.50 -6.36
N LEU A 26 8.65 -6.72 -6.07
CA LEU A 26 8.48 -5.35 -6.55
C LEU A 26 8.83 -4.32 -5.47
N ALA A 27 9.57 -4.74 -4.43
CA ALA A 27 10.02 -3.84 -3.39
C ALA A 27 10.78 -2.65 -4.00
N ARG A 28 10.46 -1.45 -3.49
CA ARG A 28 11.10 -0.22 -3.96
C ARG A 28 12.61 -0.31 -3.72
N PRO A 29 13.45 -0.01 -4.74
CA PRO A 29 14.89 0.10 -4.55
C PRO A 29 15.25 1.14 -3.48
N PRO A 30 16.38 1.02 -2.76
CA PRO A 30 16.76 1.95 -1.69
C PRO A 30 16.82 3.43 -2.11
N ARG A 31 17.07 3.68 -3.41
CA ARG A 31 17.17 5.02 -4.00
C ARG A 31 15.89 5.49 -4.71
N GLY A 32 14.82 4.70 -4.67
CA GLY A 32 13.57 4.96 -5.41
C GLY A 32 13.60 4.44 -6.85
N TRP A 33 12.42 4.21 -7.41
CA TRP A 33 12.24 3.77 -8.80
C TRP A 33 12.64 4.86 -9.79
N VAL A 34 12.31 6.13 -9.51
CA VAL A 34 12.59 7.25 -10.41
C VAL A 34 14.08 7.37 -10.68
N LYS A 35 14.88 7.33 -9.61
CA LYS A 35 16.34 7.40 -9.72
C LYS A 35 16.93 6.17 -10.40
N ALA A 36 16.50 4.97 -9.99
CA ALA A 36 17.00 3.71 -10.54
C ALA A 36 16.75 3.61 -12.06
N ILE A 37 15.52 3.94 -12.50
CA ILE A 37 15.15 3.89 -13.92
C ILE A 37 15.87 4.99 -14.70
N ARG A 38 15.94 6.22 -14.17
CA ARG A 38 16.70 7.31 -14.81
C ARG A 38 18.16 6.90 -15.08
N GLU A 39 18.82 6.30 -14.08
CA GLU A 39 20.21 5.85 -14.21
C GLU A 39 20.34 4.69 -15.20
N ALA A 40 19.42 3.72 -15.19
CA ALA A 40 19.38 2.63 -16.15
C ALA A 40 19.20 3.11 -17.61
N LEU A 41 18.47 4.21 -17.81
CA LEU A 41 18.29 4.86 -19.11
C LEU A 41 19.49 5.75 -19.52
N GLY A 42 20.54 5.84 -18.70
CA GLY A 42 21.70 6.70 -18.98
C GLY A 42 21.38 8.20 -18.91
N MET A 43 20.30 8.59 -18.23
CA MET A 43 19.86 9.98 -18.16
C MET A 43 20.48 10.73 -16.98
N THR A 44 20.92 11.96 -17.23
CA THR A 44 21.28 12.92 -16.18
C THR A 44 20.04 13.49 -15.50
N THR A 45 20.19 14.00 -14.27
CA THR A 45 19.08 14.64 -13.56
C THR A 45 18.57 15.90 -14.28
N SER A 46 19.43 16.64 -14.99
CA SER A 46 19.02 17.78 -15.82
C SER A 46 18.14 17.37 -17.00
N GLN A 47 18.43 16.23 -17.64
CA GLN A 47 17.58 15.69 -18.70
C GLN A 47 16.21 15.26 -18.17
N LEU A 48 16.16 14.61 -17.00
CA LEU A 48 14.88 14.29 -16.34
C LEU A 48 14.10 15.57 -15.99
N ALA A 49 14.77 16.59 -15.46
CA ALA A 49 14.15 17.87 -15.15
C ALA A 49 13.54 18.54 -16.39
N LYS A 50 14.24 18.48 -17.53
CA LYS A 50 13.75 18.97 -18.82
C LYS A 50 12.50 18.22 -19.28
N ARG A 51 12.46 16.89 -19.16
CA ARG A 51 11.26 16.08 -19.47
C ARG A 51 10.08 16.39 -18.54
N LEU A 52 10.37 16.71 -17.28
CA LEU A 52 9.37 17.08 -16.28
C LEU A 52 8.90 18.54 -16.41
N GLY A 53 9.56 19.38 -17.21
CA GLY A 53 9.27 20.81 -17.30
C GLY A 53 9.60 21.57 -16.01
N VAL A 54 10.61 21.14 -15.25
CA VAL A 54 11.03 21.75 -13.98
C VAL A 54 12.53 22.03 -13.95
N VAL A 55 12.97 22.83 -12.98
CA VAL A 55 14.39 23.05 -12.71
C VAL A 55 15.07 21.80 -12.12
N GLN A 56 16.38 21.63 -12.35
CA GLN A 56 17.14 20.46 -11.92
C GLN A 56 17.02 20.18 -10.41
N SER A 57 17.06 21.22 -9.56
CA SER A 57 16.90 21.08 -8.11
C SER A 57 15.55 20.46 -7.72
N ARG A 58 14.49 20.73 -8.49
CA ARG A 58 13.18 20.12 -8.28
C ARG A 58 13.17 18.64 -8.66
N ALA A 59 13.84 18.25 -9.75
CA ALA A 59 13.99 16.85 -10.12
C ALA A 59 14.77 16.05 -9.05
N VAL A 60 15.86 16.63 -8.51
CA VAL A 60 16.59 16.05 -7.36
C VAL A 60 15.66 15.88 -6.15
N ALA A 61 14.86 16.90 -5.82
CA ALA A 61 13.92 16.84 -4.71
C ALA A 61 12.84 15.76 -4.90
N ILE A 62 12.40 15.53 -6.14
CA ILE A 62 11.44 14.45 -6.48
C ILE A 62 12.06 13.08 -6.20
N GLU A 63 13.29 12.83 -6.68
CA GLU A 63 14.01 11.56 -6.42
C GLU A 63 14.19 11.32 -4.91
N GLN A 64 14.60 12.36 -4.17
CA GLN A 64 14.78 12.27 -2.71
C GLN A 64 13.47 12.04 -1.97
N ALA A 65 12.39 12.71 -2.38
CA ALA A 65 11.06 12.54 -1.77
C ALA A 65 10.53 11.12 -1.98
N GLU A 66 10.77 10.51 -3.15
CA GLU A 66 10.40 9.11 -3.39
C GLU A 66 11.19 8.15 -2.49
N ALA A 67 12.52 8.32 -2.42
CA ALA A 67 13.37 7.49 -1.57
C ALA A 67 12.97 7.58 -0.08
N ARG A 68 12.56 8.77 0.39
CA ARG A 68 12.09 8.99 1.78
C ARG A 68 10.63 8.61 2.00
N GLY A 69 9.86 8.31 0.96
CA GLY A 69 8.44 8.01 1.05
C GLY A 69 7.52 9.21 1.30
N SER A 70 8.01 10.44 1.12
CA SER A 70 7.22 11.68 1.27
C SER A 70 6.63 12.21 -0.05
N ILE A 71 6.90 11.54 -1.17
CA ILE A 71 6.36 11.91 -2.48
C ILE A 71 4.85 11.68 -2.56
N THR A 72 4.14 12.59 -3.22
CA THR A 72 2.72 12.38 -3.54
C THR A 72 2.57 11.42 -4.73
N LEU A 73 1.47 10.66 -4.79
CA LEU A 73 1.19 9.77 -5.92
C LEU A 73 1.13 10.54 -7.26
N ASN A 74 0.54 11.73 -7.27
CA ASN A 74 0.46 12.58 -8.47
C ASN A 74 1.86 12.99 -8.97
N THR A 75 2.78 13.35 -8.07
CA THR A 75 4.16 13.67 -8.46
C THR A 75 4.89 12.43 -8.97
N LEU A 76 4.69 11.28 -8.33
CA LEU A 76 5.29 10.01 -8.77
C LEU A 76 4.76 9.59 -10.15
N GLU A 77 3.48 9.79 -10.42
CA GLU A 77 2.86 9.51 -11.72
C GLU A 77 3.43 10.41 -12.82
N LYS A 78 3.62 11.72 -12.55
CA LYS A 78 4.31 12.63 -13.47
C LYS A 78 5.76 12.20 -13.74
N ALA A 79 6.47 11.76 -12.69
CA ALA A 79 7.83 11.24 -12.82
C ALA A 79 7.88 9.96 -13.66
N ALA A 80 6.94 9.04 -13.44
CA ALA A 80 6.81 7.83 -14.24
C ALA A 80 6.55 8.17 -15.72
N ASN A 81 5.59 9.04 -16.01
CA ASN A 81 5.28 9.45 -17.38
C ASN A 81 6.48 10.10 -18.09
N ALA A 82 7.27 10.92 -17.38
CA ALA A 82 8.49 11.53 -17.93
C ALA A 82 9.60 10.50 -18.25
N LEU A 83 9.57 9.34 -17.60
CA LEU A 83 10.44 8.20 -17.82
C LEU A 83 9.83 7.16 -18.78
N ASP A 84 8.75 7.51 -19.49
CA ASP A 84 7.99 6.59 -20.36
C ASP A 84 7.49 5.34 -19.61
N CYS A 85 7.21 5.50 -18.31
CA CYS A 85 6.73 4.47 -17.41
C CYS A 85 5.29 4.75 -16.98
N ARG A 86 4.54 3.69 -16.67
CA ARG A 86 3.21 3.79 -16.05
C ARG A 86 3.31 3.48 -14.57
N LEU A 87 2.77 4.36 -13.72
CA LEU A 87 2.63 4.07 -12.30
C LEU A 87 1.48 3.07 -12.09
N VAL A 88 1.77 1.94 -11.45
CA VAL A 88 0.77 0.97 -10.98
C VAL A 88 0.86 0.91 -9.46
N TYR A 89 -0.24 1.14 -8.77
CA TYR A 89 -0.31 1.03 -7.31
C TYR A 89 -1.33 -0.05 -6.92
N ALA A 90 -1.00 -0.80 -5.88
CA ALA A 90 -1.86 -1.83 -5.31
C ALA A 90 -1.82 -1.76 -3.78
N LEU A 91 -2.96 -2.05 -3.16
CA LEU A 91 -3.05 -2.28 -1.71
C LEU A 91 -3.05 -3.79 -1.49
N VAL A 92 -1.95 -4.32 -0.96
CA VAL A 92 -1.81 -5.75 -0.66
C VAL A 92 -2.07 -5.97 0.83
N PRO A 93 -3.13 -6.72 1.20
CA PRO A 93 -3.44 -6.96 2.60
C PRO A 93 -2.45 -7.96 3.20
N LYS A 94 -2.00 -7.71 4.42
CA LYS A 94 -1.04 -8.60 5.14
C LYS A 94 -1.60 -9.99 5.43
N LYS A 95 -2.93 -10.14 5.38
CA LYS A 95 -3.70 -11.37 5.58
C LYS A 95 -4.94 -11.31 4.68
N PRO A 96 -5.57 -12.44 4.32
CA PRO A 96 -6.85 -12.42 3.63
C PRO A 96 -7.89 -11.56 4.34
N LEU A 97 -8.66 -10.78 3.58
CA LEU A 97 -9.68 -9.87 4.09
C LEU A 97 -10.73 -10.60 4.93
N GLU A 98 -11.09 -11.83 4.55
CA GLU A 98 -11.99 -12.65 5.36
C GLU A 98 -11.38 -12.97 6.73
N ALA A 99 -10.10 -13.32 6.79
CA ALA A 99 -9.41 -13.61 8.04
C ALA A 99 -9.38 -12.38 8.98
N ILE A 100 -9.16 -11.18 8.43
CA ILE A 100 -9.19 -9.93 9.21
C ILE A 100 -10.55 -9.73 9.90
N VAL A 101 -11.65 -10.05 9.22
CA VAL A 101 -13.00 -9.91 9.79
C VAL A 101 -13.27 -10.98 10.84
N THR A 102 -12.87 -12.23 10.58
CA THR A 102 -13.04 -13.34 11.53
C THR A 102 -12.26 -13.09 12.82
N GLU A 103 -10.98 -12.71 12.73
CA GLU A 103 -10.15 -12.38 13.90
C GLU A 103 -10.78 -11.26 14.75
N ARG A 104 -11.36 -10.24 14.10
CA ARG A 104 -12.05 -9.15 14.80
C ARG A 104 -13.33 -9.64 15.51
N ALA A 105 -14.10 -10.51 14.87
CA ALA A 105 -15.31 -11.08 15.45
C ALA A 105 -14.99 -11.93 16.69
N GLU A 106 -13.96 -12.78 16.62
CA GLU A 106 -13.50 -13.58 17.76
C GLU A 106 -13.01 -12.72 18.92
N LYS A 107 -12.25 -11.66 18.63
CA LYS A 107 -11.75 -10.74 19.67
C LYS A 107 -12.92 -10.08 20.40
N LEU A 108 -13.96 -9.66 19.68
CA LEU A 108 -15.14 -9.05 20.28
C LEU A 108 -15.96 -10.06 21.08
N ALA A 109 -16.13 -11.29 20.58
CA ALA A 109 -16.81 -12.36 21.29
C ALA A 109 -16.12 -12.68 22.62
N ARG A 110 -14.79 -12.82 22.61
CA ARG A 110 -13.98 -13.02 23.83
C ARG A 110 -14.16 -11.88 24.83
N GLN A 111 -14.15 -10.63 24.38
CA GLN A 111 -14.38 -9.47 25.26
C GLN A 111 -15.77 -9.47 25.90
N ARG A 112 -16.81 -9.88 25.15
CA ARG A 112 -18.18 -9.97 25.68
C ARG A 112 -18.30 -11.07 26.74
N LEU A 113 -17.72 -12.24 26.50
CA LEU A 113 -17.70 -13.34 27.47
C LEU A 113 -16.95 -12.94 28.75
N ALA A 114 -15.79 -12.28 28.62
CA ALA A 114 -15.02 -11.82 29.78
C ALA A 114 -15.81 -10.80 30.63
N ARG A 115 -16.55 -9.88 30.00
CA ARG A 115 -17.42 -8.94 30.71
C ARG A 115 -18.57 -9.62 31.43
N ALA A 116 -19.26 -10.54 30.75
CA ALA A 116 -20.36 -11.30 31.35
C ALA A 116 -19.88 -12.15 32.54
N ALA A 117 -18.72 -12.81 32.41
CA ALA A 117 -18.11 -13.57 33.49
C ALA A 117 -17.74 -12.68 34.69
N HIS A 118 -17.27 -11.45 34.44
CA HIS A 118 -16.98 -10.49 35.51
C HIS A 118 -18.25 -10.00 36.23
N THR A 119 -19.34 -9.75 35.50
CA THR A 119 -20.64 -9.37 36.11
C THR A 119 -21.24 -10.51 36.93
N MET A 120 -21.25 -11.74 36.42
CA MET A 120 -21.73 -12.90 37.19
C MET A 120 -20.90 -13.17 38.44
N ALA A 121 -19.59 -12.89 38.42
CA ALA A 121 -18.74 -13.01 39.59
C ALA A 121 -19.03 -11.95 40.68
N LEU A 122 -19.57 -10.78 40.31
CA LEU A 122 -19.97 -9.73 41.25
C LEU A 122 -21.39 -9.92 41.79
N GLU A 123 -22.28 -10.61 41.05
CA GLU A 123 -23.65 -10.93 41.48
C GLU A 123 -23.72 -12.16 42.42
N ALA A 124 -22.66 -12.97 42.48
CA ALA A 124 -22.56 -14.15 43.33
C ALA A 124 -21.99 -13.85 44.75
N GLN A 125 -21.93 -12.58 45.14
CA GLN A 125 -21.42 -12.07 46.41
C GLN A 125 -22.55 -11.46 47.24
#